data_AF-A0A3M7QYT3-F1
#
_entry.id   AF-A0A3M7QYT3-F1
#
_cell.length_a   1.000
_cell.length_b   1.000
_cell.length_c   1.000
_cell.angle_alpha   90.00
_cell.angle_beta   90.00
_cell.angle_gamma   90.00
#
_symmetry.space_group_name_H-M   'P 1'
#
loop_
_entity.id
_entity.type
_entity.pdbx_description
1 polymer ?
#
loop_
_entity_poly.entity_id
_entity_poly.type
_entity_poly.pdbx_seq_one_letter_code
_entity_poly.pdbx_strand_id
1 'polypeptide(L)'
;MTKLFKDIPKHLSLREKVDILTQRHENNYFIDIEPDEISQHLSEFVRPVCKVSKKVLDSCVTRDIRAKIKKIHWVVNRDDEFTHDFKEKLNTNFFSSMNEVFRESSKIYSKYCDQYMSSKATVSSVDGRKVYKRKAAQSFDQMSEHDNIELDCKERIIDAVIKNYDKLKRLFQLSSDQLESKISQNPESSSAITYILGIDQPVEEKDRLLFLTISTFFDLINDA
;
A
#
# COMPACT_ATOMS: atom_id res chain seq x y z
N MET A 1 -22.62 14.74 2.16
CA MET A 1 -22.72 13.59 1.24
C MET A 1 -23.76 12.64 1.78
N THR A 2 -24.76 12.28 0.96
CA THR A 2 -25.75 11.26 1.32
C THR A 2 -25.07 9.90 1.36
N LYS A 3 -25.20 9.16 2.47
CA LYS A 3 -24.67 7.80 2.59
C LYS A 3 -25.59 6.84 1.83
N LEU A 4 -25.01 5.92 1.06
CA LEU A 4 -25.77 4.96 0.24
C LEU A 4 -26.36 3.81 1.07
N PHE A 5 -25.65 3.42 2.13
CA PHE A 5 -26.04 2.36 3.06
C PHE A 5 -25.87 2.88 4.48
N LYS A 6 -26.54 2.23 5.44
CA LYS A 6 -26.23 2.44 6.86
C LYS A 6 -24.76 2.09 7.14
N ASP A 7 -24.15 2.85 8.06
CA ASP A 7 -22.80 2.54 8.52
C ASP A 7 -22.79 1.17 9.18
N ILE A 8 -21.75 0.38 8.92
CA ILE A 8 -21.60 -0.92 9.57
C ILE A 8 -21.11 -0.67 11.00
N PRO A 9 -21.81 -1.16 12.04
CA PRO A 9 -21.43 -0.93 13.42
C PRO A 9 -20.01 -1.44 13.73
N LYS A 10 -19.27 -0.68 14.54
CA LYS A 10 -17.88 -1.01 14.88
C LYS A 10 -17.76 -2.30 15.71
N HIS A 11 -18.78 -2.62 16.50
CA HIS A 11 -18.81 -3.78 17.41
C HIS A 11 -19.05 -5.13 16.70
N LEU A 12 -19.50 -5.12 15.44
CA LEU A 12 -19.65 -6.37 14.68
C LEU A 12 -18.28 -7.03 14.47
N SER A 13 -18.27 -8.37 14.46
CA SER A 13 -17.12 -9.16 14.10
C SER A 13 -16.66 -8.88 12.67
N LEU A 14 -15.41 -9.24 12.34
CA LEU A 14 -14.91 -9.11 10.97
C LEU A 14 -15.70 -10.02 10.01
N ARG A 15 -16.14 -11.18 10.49
CA ARG A 15 -17.00 -12.09 9.72
C ARG A 15 -18.31 -11.43 9.31
N GLU A 16 -19.06 -10.86 10.27
CA GLU A 16 -20.33 -10.18 9.98
C GLU A 16 -20.14 -8.98 9.05
N LYS A 17 -19.06 -8.21 9.24
CA LYS A 17 -18.70 -7.09 8.34
C LYS A 17 -18.46 -7.59 6.91
N VAL A 18 -17.74 -8.69 6.75
CA VAL A 18 -17.50 -9.33 5.45
C VAL A 18 -18.81 -9.83 4.84
N ASP A 19 -19.67 -10.49 5.61
CA ASP A 19 -20.95 -11.01 5.12
C ASP A 19 -21.85 -9.85 4.62
N ILE A 20 -21.92 -8.72 5.34
CA ILE A 20 -22.65 -7.52 4.87
C ILE A 20 -22.08 -7.00 3.54
N LEU A 21 -20.75 -6.85 3.45
CA LEU A 21 -20.11 -6.29 2.26
C LEU A 21 -20.26 -7.21 1.03
N THR A 22 -20.16 -8.51 1.23
CA THR A 22 -20.30 -9.51 0.17
C THR A 22 -21.74 -9.60 -0.31
N GLN A 23 -22.73 -9.60 0.58
CA GLN A 23 -24.16 -9.55 0.20
C GLN A 23 -24.51 -8.28 -0.60
N ARG A 24 -23.99 -7.11 -0.18
CA ARG A 24 -24.15 -5.87 -0.98
C ARG A 24 -23.59 -6.04 -2.39
N HIS A 25 -22.43 -6.69 -2.53
CA HIS A 25 -21.79 -6.92 -3.83
C HIS A 25 -22.54 -7.94 -4.69
N GLU A 26 -22.99 -9.04 -4.10
CA GLU A 26 -23.74 -10.12 -4.74
C GLU A 26 -25.05 -9.62 -5.34
N ASN A 27 -25.75 -8.72 -4.63
CA ASN A 27 -26.95 -8.06 -5.12
C ASN A 27 -26.66 -6.88 -6.07
N ASN A 28 -25.44 -6.77 -6.60
CA ASN A 28 -24.99 -5.67 -7.44
C ASN A 28 -25.31 -4.27 -6.86
N TYR A 29 -25.18 -4.14 -5.53
CA TYR A 29 -25.53 -2.94 -4.75
C TYR A 29 -26.98 -2.46 -4.93
N PHE A 30 -27.87 -3.33 -5.39
CA PHE A 30 -29.28 -3.03 -5.68
C PHE A 30 -29.45 -1.88 -6.69
N ILE A 31 -28.55 -1.81 -7.68
CA ILE A 31 -28.65 -0.82 -8.77
C ILE A 31 -30.00 -0.97 -9.47
N ASP A 32 -30.68 0.17 -9.64
CA ASP A 32 -31.95 0.33 -10.32
C ASP A 32 -33.13 -0.44 -9.70
N ILE A 33 -33.00 -0.88 -8.44
CA ILE A 33 -34.07 -1.48 -7.61
C ILE A 33 -34.61 -0.43 -6.64
N GLU A 34 -35.93 -0.34 -6.48
CA GLU A 34 -36.52 0.57 -5.49
C GLU A 34 -36.31 0.02 -4.06
N PRO A 35 -36.01 0.87 -3.05
CA PRO A 35 -35.78 0.40 -1.68
C PRO A 35 -36.91 -0.45 -1.08
N ASP A 36 -38.16 -0.16 -1.46
CA ASP A 36 -39.35 -0.87 -0.98
C ASP A 36 -39.51 -2.27 -1.60
N GLU A 37 -38.85 -2.54 -2.73
CA GLU A 37 -38.83 -3.84 -3.40
C GLU A 37 -37.77 -4.79 -2.80
N ILE A 38 -36.85 -4.26 -1.99
CA ILE A 38 -35.76 -5.03 -1.39
C ILE A 38 -36.29 -5.80 -0.18
N SER A 39 -36.10 -7.12 -0.21
CA SER A 39 -36.57 -8.04 0.84
C SER A 39 -36.24 -7.53 2.25
N GLN A 40 -37.28 -7.41 3.08
CA GLN A 40 -37.15 -6.96 4.47
C GLN A 40 -36.41 -7.97 5.36
N HIS A 41 -36.25 -9.22 4.90
CA HIS A 41 -35.46 -10.23 5.60
C HIS A 41 -33.95 -9.97 5.54
N LEU A 42 -33.49 -9.13 4.60
CA LEU A 42 -32.10 -8.71 4.56
C LEU A 42 -31.79 -7.75 5.72
N SER A 43 -30.59 -7.92 6.29
CA SER A 43 -30.07 -7.00 7.31
C SER A 43 -30.19 -5.55 6.85
N GLU A 44 -30.56 -4.65 7.76
CA GLU A 44 -30.63 -3.21 7.47
C GLU A 44 -29.27 -2.61 7.05
N PHE A 45 -28.17 -3.28 7.37
CA PHE A 45 -26.84 -2.89 6.90
C PHE A 45 -26.58 -3.35 5.47
N VAL A 46 -27.33 -4.31 4.92
CA VAL A 46 -27.20 -4.72 3.52
C VAL A 46 -28.04 -3.83 2.62
N ARG A 47 -29.22 -3.41 3.09
CA ARG A 47 -30.19 -2.61 2.34
C ARG A 47 -29.70 -1.16 2.13
N PRO A 48 -29.83 -0.60 0.91
CA PRO A 48 -29.55 0.80 0.65
C PRO A 48 -30.62 1.69 1.31
N VAL A 49 -30.25 2.93 1.64
CA VAL A 49 -31.18 3.91 2.23
C VAL A 49 -31.87 4.80 1.18
N CYS A 50 -31.50 4.65 -0.09
CA CYS A 50 -32.05 5.38 -1.22
C CYS A 50 -31.94 4.54 -2.50
N LYS A 51 -32.65 4.94 -3.55
CA LYS A 51 -32.54 4.32 -4.87
C LYS A 51 -31.09 4.42 -5.38
N VAL A 52 -30.50 3.28 -5.71
CA VAL A 52 -29.11 3.20 -6.16
C VAL A 52 -29.07 3.27 -7.68
N SER A 53 -28.52 4.36 -8.23
CA SER A 53 -28.11 4.36 -9.64
C SER A 53 -26.62 4.11 -9.75
N LYS A 54 -26.14 3.69 -10.93
CA LYS A 54 -24.71 3.54 -11.20
C LYS A 54 -23.90 4.80 -10.87
N LYS A 55 -24.43 5.98 -11.22
CA LYS A 55 -23.79 7.28 -10.94
C LYS A 55 -23.66 7.54 -9.43
N VAL A 56 -24.71 7.24 -8.68
CA VAL A 56 -24.70 7.39 -7.22
C VAL A 56 -23.70 6.42 -6.60
N LEU A 57 -23.70 5.14 -7.01
CA LEU A 57 -22.74 4.16 -6.54
C LEU A 57 -21.30 4.59 -6.81
N ASP A 58 -20.99 5.06 -8.02
CA ASP A 58 -19.66 5.52 -8.39
C ASP A 58 -19.19 6.73 -7.57
N SER A 59 -20.12 7.59 -7.13
CA SER A 59 -19.84 8.74 -6.26
C SER A 59 -19.64 8.37 -4.79
N CYS A 60 -20.28 7.30 -4.30
CA CYS A 60 -20.24 6.91 -2.89
C CYS A 60 -19.24 5.80 -2.59
N VAL A 61 -18.98 4.90 -3.55
CA VAL A 61 -18.12 3.72 -3.36
C VAL A 61 -17.07 3.70 -4.45
N THR A 62 -15.82 3.94 -4.05
CA THR A 62 -14.71 4.01 -4.99
C THR A 62 -14.51 2.68 -5.70
N ARG A 63 -13.94 2.74 -6.92
CA ARG A 63 -13.59 1.56 -7.70
C ARG A 63 -12.63 0.63 -6.94
N ASP A 64 -11.71 1.17 -6.14
CA ASP A 64 -10.77 0.39 -5.33
C ASP A 64 -11.50 -0.45 -4.27
N ILE A 65 -12.42 0.17 -3.51
CA ILE A 65 -13.21 -0.53 -2.50
C ILE A 65 -14.06 -1.64 -3.14
N ARG A 66 -14.74 -1.37 -4.26
CA ARG A 66 -15.49 -2.41 -4.97
C ARG A 66 -14.61 -3.56 -5.45
N ALA A 67 -13.40 -3.27 -5.93
CA ALA A 67 -12.46 -4.30 -6.34
C ALA A 67 -11.98 -5.15 -5.15
N LYS A 68 -11.73 -4.54 -3.99
CA LYS A 68 -11.40 -5.26 -2.75
C LYS A 68 -12.55 -6.15 -2.28
N ILE A 69 -13.78 -5.64 -2.29
CA ILE A 69 -14.97 -6.43 -1.92
C ILE A 69 -15.19 -7.59 -2.89
N LYS A 70 -15.03 -7.38 -4.21
CA LYS A 70 -15.10 -8.45 -5.23
C LYS A 70 -14.15 -9.60 -4.90
N LYS A 71 -12.91 -9.30 -4.49
CA LYS A 71 -11.92 -10.32 -4.14
C LYS A 71 -12.32 -11.09 -2.88
N ILE A 72 -12.80 -10.40 -1.84
CA ILE A 72 -13.33 -11.06 -0.65
C ILE A 72 -14.50 -11.97 -1.02
N HIS A 73 -15.49 -11.45 -1.74
CA HIS A 73 -16.65 -12.23 -2.21
C HIS A 73 -16.21 -13.49 -2.96
N TRP A 74 -15.25 -13.37 -3.87
CA TRP A 74 -14.72 -14.51 -4.60
C TRP A 74 -14.05 -15.54 -3.70
N VAL A 75 -13.25 -15.13 -2.71
CA VAL A 75 -12.59 -16.08 -1.79
C VAL A 75 -13.59 -16.75 -0.84
N VAL A 76 -14.56 -16.00 -0.32
CA VAL A 76 -15.53 -16.52 0.66
C VAL A 76 -16.51 -17.52 0.03
N ASN A 77 -16.91 -17.30 -1.23
CA ASN A 77 -17.93 -18.12 -1.90
C ASN A 77 -17.37 -19.31 -2.68
N ARG A 78 -16.05 -19.50 -2.71
CA ARG A 78 -15.42 -20.67 -3.34
C ARG A 78 -15.20 -21.78 -2.35
N ASP A 79 -15.38 -23.03 -2.76
CA ASP A 79 -15.25 -24.22 -1.91
C ASP A 79 -13.97 -25.03 -2.19
N ASP A 80 -12.91 -24.33 -2.57
CA ASP A 80 -11.62 -24.95 -2.86
C ASP A 80 -10.73 -24.92 -1.60
N GLU A 81 -9.87 -25.95 -1.48
CA GLU A 81 -8.96 -26.13 -0.34
C GLU A 81 -8.11 -24.90 -0.04
N PHE A 82 -7.65 -24.18 -1.08
CA PHE A 82 -6.81 -22.99 -0.92
C PHE A 82 -7.54 -21.80 -0.25
N THR A 83 -8.87 -21.87 -0.10
CA THR A 83 -9.66 -20.84 0.59
C THR A 83 -9.96 -21.20 2.06
N HIS A 84 -9.77 -22.46 2.46
CA HIS A 84 -10.18 -22.96 3.78
C HIS A 84 -9.47 -22.21 4.92
N ASP A 85 -8.15 -22.06 4.86
CA ASP A 85 -7.36 -21.34 5.86
C ASP A 85 -7.85 -19.88 6.04
N PHE A 86 -8.20 -19.20 4.95
CA PHE A 86 -8.75 -17.84 5.02
C PHE A 86 -10.11 -17.82 5.71
N LYS A 87 -11.01 -18.76 5.37
CA LYS A 87 -12.35 -18.86 5.98
C LYS A 87 -12.25 -19.21 7.47
N GLU A 88 -11.35 -20.12 7.83
CA GLU A 88 -11.10 -20.49 9.23
C GLU A 88 -10.58 -19.29 10.02
N LYS A 89 -9.57 -18.58 9.51
CA LYS A 89 -9.05 -17.33 10.10
C LYS A 89 -10.13 -16.25 10.24
N LEU A 90 -11.02 -16.14 9.26
CA LEU A 90 -12.14 -15.20 9.32
C LEU A 90 -13.15 -15.59 10.41
N ASN A 91 -13.47 -16.88 10.55
CA ASN A 91 -14.43 -17.39 11.53
C ASN A 91 -13.90 -17.35 12.96
N THR A 92 -12.60 -17.55 13.14
CA THR A 92 -11.93 -17.54 14.45
C THR A 92 -11.50 -16.14 14.90
N ASN A 93 -11.87 -15.09 14.15
CA ASN A 93 -11.42 -13.71 14.37
C ASN A 93 -9.88 -13.58 14.48
N PHE A 94 -9.13 -14.40 13.74
CA PHE A 94 -7.67 -14.34 13.71
C PHE A 94 -7.16 -13.02 13.12
N PHE A 95 -7.90 -12.46 12.15
CA PHE A 95 -7.55 -11.18 11.57
C PHE A 95 -7.74 -10.03 12.57
N SER A 96 -6.76 -9.13 12.62
CA SER A 96 -6.78 -7.96 13.50
C SER A 96 -7.65 -6.81 12.97
N SER A 97 -7.88 -6.76 11.65
CA SER A 97 -8.59 -5.65 11.00
C SER A 97 -9.15 -6.02 9.62
N MET A 98 -10.09 -5.21 9.12
CA MET A 98 -10.60 -5.33 7.73
C MET A 98 -9.49 -5.15 6.68
N ASN A 99 -8.47 -4.34 6.96
CA ASN A 99 -7.35 -4.13 6.04
C ASN A 99 -6.54 -5.42 5.83
N GLU A 100 -6.37 -6.20 6.89
CA GLU A 100 -5.73 -7.50 6.81
C GLU A 100 -6.56 -8.50 6.01
N VAL A 101 -7.89 -8.52 6.21
CA VAL A 101 -8.82 -9.32 5.40
C VAL A 101 -8.70 -8.96 3.90
N PHE A 102 -8.65 -7.66 3.57
CA PHE A 102 -8.48 -7.20 2.18
C PHE A 102 -7.13 -7.63 1.58
N ARG A 103 -6.07 -7.61 2.38
CA ARG A 103 -4.72 -8.00 1.95
C ARG A 103 -4.66 -9.50 1.67
N GLU A 104 -5.10 -10.34 2.60
CA GLU A 104 -5.03 -11.80 2.45
C GLU A 104 -5.95 -12.29 1.33
N SER A 105 -7.20 -11.79 1.25
CA SER A 105 -8.08 -12.11 0.12
C SER A 105 -7.50 -11.67 -1.23
N SER A 106 -6.78 -10.53 -1.27
CA SER A 106 -6.10 -10.09 -2.49
C SER A 106 -4.96 -11.01 -2.90
N LYS A 107 -4.16 -11.52 -1.94
CA LYS A 107 -3.09 -12.48 -2.22
C LYS A 107 -3.67 -13.76 -2.82
N ILE A 108 -4.69 -14.35 -2.17
CA ILE A 108 -5.35 -15.58 -2.63
C ILE A 108 -5.95 -15.36 -4.03
N TYR A 109 -6.74 -14.30 -4.22
CA TYR A 109 -7.33 -13.98 -5.52
C TYR A 109 -6.26 -13.82 -6.61
N SER A 110 -5.16 -13.11 -6.32
CA SER A 110 -4.10 -12.89 -7.31
C SER A 110 -3.36 -14.16 -7.72
N LYS A 111 -3.29 -15.16 -6.82
CA LYS A 111 -2.57 -16.40 -7.02
C LYS A 111 -3.41 -17.46 -7.75
N TYR A 112 -4.72 -17.51 -7.45
CA TYR A 112 -5.58 -18.63 -7.87
C TYR A 112 -6.75 -18.22 -8.77
N CYS A 113 -7.02 -16.93 -9.00
CA CYS A 113 -8.06 -16.51 -9.93
C CYS A 113 -7.50 -16.42 -11.35
N ASP A 114 -7.93 -17.30 -12.25
CA ASP A 114 -7.48 -17.30 -13.67
C ASP A 114 -7.79 -16.00 -14.40
N GLN A 115 -8.84 -15.29 -13.98
CA GLN A 115 -9.23 -14.00 -14.54
C GLN A 115 -8.38 -12.84 -14.01
N TYR A 116 -7.47 -13.09 -13.06
CA TYR A 116 -6.60 -12.07 -12.52
C TYR A 116 -5.49 -11.70 -13.51
N MET A 117 -5.67 -10.56 -14.18
CA MET A 117 -4.67 -10.01 -15.10
C MET A 117 -3.60 -9.24 -14.32
N SER A 118 -2.53 -9.93 -13.90
CA SER A 118 -1.38 -9.33 -13.21
C SER A 118 -0.73 -8.18 -14.00
N SER A 119 -0.77 -8.25 -15.33
CA SER A 119 -0.27 -7.19 -16.24
C SER A 119 -1.02 -5.87 -16.14
N LYS A 120 -2.28 -5.90 -15.70
CA LYS A 120 -3.16 -4.74 -15.48
C LYS A 120 -3.22 -4.33 -14.01
N ALA A 121 -2.46 -4.97 -13.13
CA ALA A 121 -2.33 -4.56 -11.74
C ALA A 121 -1.54 -3.24 -11.66
N THR A 122 -2.05 -2.28 -10.90
CA THR A 122 -1.36 -1.03 -10.59
C THR A 122 -0.29 -1.30 -9.53
N VAL A 123 0.96 -0.96 -9.81
CA VAL A 123 2.13 -1.16 -8.93
C VAL A 123 2.26 0.03 -7.97
N SER A 124 2.10 1.23 -8.50
CA SER A 124 2.17 2.48 -7.74
C SER A 124 1.33 3.56 -8.44
N SER A 125 1.01 4.61 -7.71
CA SER A 125 0.37 5.81 -8.24
C SER A 125 1.18 7.00 -7.78
N VAL A 126 2.06 7.50 -8.65
CA VAL A 126 2.82 8.74 -8.41
C VAL A 126 2.09 9.87 -9.11
N ASP A 127 1.77 10.94 -8.40
CA ASP A 127 1.10 12.15 -8.94
C ASP A 127 -0.22 11.89 -9.69
N GLY A 128 -1.01 10.93 -9.22
CA GLY A 128 -2.29 10.55 -9.85
C GLY A 128 -2.15 9.74 -11.16
N ARG A 129 -0.92 9.44 -11.60
CA ARG A 129 -0.65 8.56 -12.73
C ARG A 129 -0.48 7.12 -12.25
N LYS A 130 -1.37 6.23 -12.72
CA LYS A 130 -1.30 4.80 -12.40
C LYS A 130 -0.19 4.12 -13.20
N VAL A 131 0.81 3.58 -12.51
CA VAL A 131 1.86 2.74 -13.11
C VAL A 131 1.37 1.29 -13.07
N TYR A 132 1.29 0.64 -14.23
CA TYR A 132 0.86 -0.76 -14.35
C TYR A 132 2.07 -1.69 -14.52
N LYS A 133 2.00 -2.94 -14.03
CA LYS A 133 3.11 -3.91 -14.06
C LYS A 133 3.78 -4.08 -15.43
N ARG A 134 3.02 -4.09 -16.54
CA ARG A 134 3.62 -4.19 -17.89
C ARG A 134 4.38 -2.95 -18.33
N LYS A 135 3.92 -1.76 -17.94
CA LYS A 135 4.65 -0.51 -18.20
C LYS A 135 5.88 -0.38 -17.32
N ALA A 136 5.79 -0.82 -16.06
CA ALA A 136 6.95 -0.93 -15.18
C ALA A 136 7.98 -1.90 -15.78
N ALA A 137 7.59 -3.10 -16.21
CA ALA A 137 8.50 -4.05 -16.85
C ALA A 137 9.11 -3.51 -18.15
N GLN A 138 8.35 -2.82 -19.00
CA GLN A 138 8.88 -2.19 -20.23
C GLN A 138 9.78 -0.97 -19.97
N SER A 139 9.56 -0.22 -18.89
CA SER A 139 10.49 0.85 -18.48
C SER A 139 11.73 0.29 -17.77
N PHE A 140 11.63 -0.89 -17.15
CA PHE A 140 12.75 -1.60 -16.52
C PHE A 140 13.65 -2.32 -17.54
N ASP A 141 13.11 -2.83 -18.65
CA ASP A 141 13.91 -3.41 -19.76
C ASP A 141 14.78 -2.37 -20.48
N GLN A 142 14.63 -1.07 -20.17
CA GLN A 142 15.50 0.01 -20.66
C GLN A 142 16.41 0.61 -19.59
N MET A 143 16.35 0.12 -18.35
CA MET A 143 17.23 0.53 -17.26
C MET A 143 18.33 -0.52 -17.12
N SER A 144 19.58 -0.07 -17.21
CA SER A 144 20.74 -0.95 -17.08
C SER A 144 20.74 -1.63 -15.69
N GLU A 145 21.37 -2.80 -15.55
CA GLU A 145 21.53 -3.46 -14.24
C GLU A 145 22.12 -2.51 -13.18
N HIS A 146 22.91 -1.53 -13.62
CA HIS A 146 23.46 -0.46 -12.79
C HIS A 146 22.37 0.43 -12.18
N ASP A 147 21.35 0.82 -12.95
CA ASP A 147 20.28 1.72 -12.49
C ASP A 147 19.34 1.04 -11.48
N ASN A 148 19.17 -0.28 -11.58
CA ASN A 148 18.36 -1.06 -10.64
C ASN A 148 19.05 -1.24 -9.29
N ILE A 149 20.38 -1.42 -9.30
CA ILE A 149 21.19 -1.45 -8.07
C ILE A 149 21.18 -0.07 -7.41
N GLU A 150 21.25 1.00 -8.20
CA GLU A 150 21.23 2.37 -7.69
C GLU A 150 19.91 2.72 -6.98
N LEU A 151 18.76 2.27 -7.52
CA LEU A 151 17.46 2.49 -6.89
C LEU A 151 17.30 1.71 -5.57
N ASP A 152 17.68 0.43 -5.54
CA ASP A 152 17.63 -0.39 -4.32
C ASP A 152 18.55 0.16 -3.23
N CYS A 153 19.74 0.64 -3.60
CA CYS A 153 20.66 1.30 -2.68
C CYS A 153 20.05 2.59 -2.09
N LYS A 154 19.43 3.44 -2.93
CA LYS A 154 18.79 4.68 -2.49
C LYS A 154 17.63 4.43 -1.53
N GLU A 155 16.77 3.45 -1.81
CA GLU A 155 15.65 3.10 -0.92
C GLU A 155 16.14 2.59 0.44
N ARG A 156 17.16 1.72 0.46
CA ARG A 156 17.74 1.19 1.71
C ARG A 156 18.43 2.26 2.55
N ILE A 157 19.04 3.25 1.90
CA ILE A 157 19.67 4.40 2.58
C ILE A 157 18.59 5.32 3.17
N ILE A 158 17.53 5.63 2.41
CA ILE A 158 16.41 6.44 2.91
C ILE A 158 15.77 5.76 4.13
N ASP A 159 15.51 4.45 4.05
CA ASP A 159 14.96 3.69 5.16
C ASP A 159 15.89 3.68 6.38
N ALA A 160 17.21 3.56 6.17
CA ALA A 160 18.18 3.63 7.26
C ALA A 160 18.22 5.01 7.92
N VAL A 161 18.13 6.09 7.14
CA VAL A 161 18.08 7.47 7.66
C VAL A 161 16.78 7.71 8.42
N ILE A 162 15.63 7.32 7.87
CA ILE A 162 14.32 7.44 8.53
C ILE A 162 14.32 6.65 9.84
N LYS A 163 14.79 5.40 9.82
CA LYS A 163 14.80 4.52 10.99
C LYS A 163 15.71 5.03 12.12
N ASN A 164 16.75 5.80 11.77
CA ASN A 164 17.68 6.37 12.74
C ASN A 164 17.46 7.87 12.99
N TYR A 165 16.43 8.48 12.42
CA TYR A 165 16.21 9.93 12.46
C TYR A 165 16.19 10.48 13.88
N ASP A 166 15.43 9.86 14.80
CA ASP A 166 15.38 10.29 16.21
C ASP A 166 16.71 10.10 16.95
N LYS A 167 17.48 9.07 16.59
CA LYS A 167 18.79 8.80 17.18
C LYS A 167 19.80 9.86 16.71
N LEU A 168 19.79 10.18 15.42
CA LEU A 168 20.58 11.27 14.84
C LEU A 168 20.17 12.61 15.47
N LYS A 169 18.87 12.90 15.58
CA LYS A 169 18.34 14.11 16.22
C LYS A 169 18.80 14.28 17.67
N ARG A 170 18.81 13.19 18.45
CA ARG A 170 19.31 13.19 19.84
C ARG A 170 20.83 13.33 19.93
N LEU A 171 21.57 12.64 19.07
CA LEU A 171 23.03 12.68 19.04
C LEU A 171 23.56 14.08 18.72
N PHE A 172 22.88 14.81 17.84
CA PHE A 172 23.35 16.11 17.38
C PHE A 172 22.70 17.31 18.07
N GLN A 173 21.71 17.09 18.95
CA GLN A 173 20.93 18.16 19.62
C GLN A 173 20.38 19.24 18.65
N LEU A 174 20.23 18.90 17.37
CA LEU A 174 19.78 19.83 16.33
C LEU A 174 18.25 19.89 16.34
N SER A 175 17.69 21.10 16.25
CA SER A 175 16.28 21.24 15.89
C SER A 175 16.07 20.79 14.45
N SER A 176 14.84 20.36 14.10
CA SER A 176 14.50 19.94 12.73
C SER A 176 14.87 21.02 11.71
N ASP A 177 14.63 22.29 12.06
CA ASP A 177 14.90 23.44 11.20
C ASP A 177 16.40 23.69 10.98
N GLN A 178 17.25 23.37 11.98
CA GLN A 178 18.70 23.50 11.85
C GLN A 178 19.29 22.43 10.93
N LEU A 179 18.73 21.22 10.95
CA LEU A 179 19.15 20.12 10.07
C LEU A 179 18.78 20.42 8.62
N GLU A 180 17.55 20.86 8.37
CA GLU A 180 17.07 21.25 7.04
C GLU A 180 17.80 22.48 6.50
N SER A 181 18.09 23.47 7.35
CA SER A 181 18.88 24.65 7.00
C SER A 181 20.32 24.28 6.63
N LYS A 182 20.98 23.38 7.37
CA LYS A 182 22.36 22.95 7.06
C LYS A 182 22.44 22.14 5.76
N ILE A 183 21.46 21.28 5.48
CA ILE A 183 21.34 20.56 4.20
C ILE A 183 21.18 21.55 3.04
N SER A 184 20.43 22.64 3.26
CA SER A 184 20.16 23.65 2.24
C SER A 184 21.31 24.65 2.02
N GLN A 185 22.11 24.93 3.06
CA GLN A 185 23.17 25.94 3.03
C GLN A 185 24.50 25.45 2.44
N ASN A 186 24.68 24.13 2.30
CA ASN A 186 25.92 23.57 1.82
C ASN A 186 25.65 22.61 0.64
N PRO A 187 25.27 23.15 -0.54
CA PRO A 187 24.92 22.35 -1.71
C PRO A 187 26.11 21.53 -2.26
N GLU A 188 27.35 21.88 -1.91
CA GLU A 188 28.53 21.05 -2.19
C GLU A 188 28.71 19.89 -1.19
N SER A 189 28.06 19.91 -0.02
CA SER A 189 27.89 18.71 0.81
C SER A 189 26.88 17.74 0.20
N SER A 190 25.95 18.25 -0.62
CA SER A 190 25.12 17.42 -1.50
C SER A 190 25.97 16.79 -2.61
N SER A 191 27.02 17.48 -3.11
CA SER A 191 27.96 16.89 -4.05
C SER A 191 28.92 15.88 -3.40
N ALA A 192 29.30 16.05 -2.12
CA ALA A 192 30.02 15.02 -1.36
C ALA A 192 29.14 13.78 -1.19
N ILE A 193 27.87 13.94 -0.81
CA ILE A 193 26.89 12.84 -0.79
C ILE A 193 26.72 12.25 -2.20
N THR A 194 26.68 13.05 -3.26
CA THR A 194 26.54 12.57 -4.64
C THR A 194 27.82 11.91 -5.20
N TYR A 195 29.00 12.33 -4.75
CA TYR A 195 30.33 11.77 -5.08
C TYR A 195 30.57 10.47 -4.31
N ILE A 196 30.09 10.38 -3.07
CA ILE A 196 29.94 9.12 -2.31
C ILE A 196 28.96 8.17 -3.03
N LEU A 197 27.95 8.71 -3.71
CA LEU A 197 26.91 7.98 -4.43
C LEU A 197 27.24 7.68 -5.90
N GLY A 198 28.46 7.93 -6.38
CA GLY A 198 28.83 7.66 -7.76
C GLY A 198 30.30 7.33 -7.98
N ILE A 199 30.71 6.07 -7.78
CA ILE A 199 31.86 5.46 -8.50
C ILE A 199 31.62 3.96 -8.78
N ASP A 200 31.79 3.61 -10.06
CA ASP A 200 32.19 2.29 -10.58
C ASP A 200 33.52 1.83 -9.95
N GLN A 201 33.48 1.19 -8.78
CA GLN A 201 34.62 0.47 -8.20
C GLN A 201 34.17 -0.86 -7.58
N PRO A 202 35.02 -1.89 -7.58
CA PRO A 202 34.68 -3.23 -7.08
C PRO A 202 34.34 -3.22 -5.58
N VAL A 203 33.48 -4.17 -5.19
CA VAL A 203 32.73 -4.21 -3.91
C VAL A 203 33.61 -4.11 -2.66
N GLU A 204 34.85 -4.60 -2.69
CA GLU A 204 35.76 -4.57 -1.53
C GLU A 204 36.29 -3.16 -1.20
N GLU A 205 36.25 -2.23 -2.15
CA GLU A 205 36.69 -0.84 -1.94
C GLU A 205 35.54 0.06 -1.42
N LYS A 206 34.28 -0.39 -1.58
CA LYS A 206 33.08 0.32 -1.12
C LYS A 206 32.93 0.32 0.40
N ASP A 207 33.23 -0.78 1.07
CA ASP A 207 33.16 -0.86 2.54
C ASP A 207 34.25 0.00 3.20
N ARG A 208 35.43 0.08 2.56
CA ARG A 208 36.51 0.99 2.97
C ARG A 208 36.13 2.45 2.81
N LEU A 209 35.53 2.82 1.69
CA LEU A 209 35.06 4.18 1.41
C LEU A 209 33.89 4.59 2.31
N LEU A 210 32.95 3.69 2.62
CA LEU A 210 31.88 3.95 3.57
C LEU A 210 32.42 4.19 4.99
N PHE A 211 33.40 3.37 5.41
CA PHE A 211 34.06 3.54 6.71
C PHE A 211 34.89 4.83 6.77
N LEU A 212 35.64 5.16 5.72
CA LEU A 212 36.35 6.44 5.61
C LEU A 212 35.39 7.62 5.59
N THR A 213 34.27 7.53 4.89
CA THR A 213 33.28 8.62 4.81
C THR A 213 32.64 8.89 6.15
N ILE A 214 32.27 7.83 6.88
CA ILE A 214 31.75 7.96 8.25
C ILE A 214 32.83 8.56 9.15
N SER A 215 34.08 8.08 9.08
CA SER A 215 35.19 8.61 9.87
C SER A 215 35.51 10.08 9.56
N THR A 216 35.59 10.46 8.28
CA THR A 216 35.92 11.84 7.86
C THR A 216 34.78 12.80 8.20
N PHE A 217 33.53 12.34 8.13
CA PHE A 217 32.36 13.10 8.59
C PHE A 217 32.38 13.29 10.11
N PHE A 218 32.91 12.33 10.87
CA PHE A 218 33.14 12.47 12.32
C PHE A 218 34.34 13.38 12.65
N ASP A 219 35.42 13.34 11.87
CA ASP A 219 36.60 14.20 12.08
C ASP A 219 36.31 15.68 11.76
N LEU A 220 35.56 15.96 10.69
CA LEU A 220 35.06 17.31 10.35
C LEU A 220 34.10 17.90 11.40
N ILE A 221 33.51 17.06 12.24
CA ILE A 221 32.60 17.49 13.33
C ILE A 221 33.37 17.71 14.64
N ASN A 222 34.53 17.07 14.84
CA ASN A 222 35.31 17.16 16.08
C ASN A 222 36.36 18.30 16.09
N ASP A 223 36.72 18.84 14.92
CA ASP A 223 37.64 19.99 14.79
C ASP A 223 36.94 21.38 14.78
N ALA A 224 35.63 21.44 15.09
CA ALA A 224 34.83 22.69 15.17
C ALA A 224 34.13 22.85 16.53
#